data_AF-A0A3B9PUJ5-F1
#
_entry.id   AF-A0A3B9PUJ5-F1
#
_cell.length_a   1.000
_cell.length_b   1.000
_cell.length_c   1.000
_cell.angle_alpha   90.00
_cell.angle_beta   90.00
_cell.angle_gamma   90.00
#
_symmetry.space_group_name_H-M   'P 1'
#
loop_
_entity.id
_entity.type
_entity.pdbx_description
1 polymer ?
#
loop_
_entity_poly.entity_id
_entity_poly.type
_entity_poly.pdbx_seq_one_letter_code
_entity_poly.pdbx_strand_id
1 'polypeptide(L)' 'VVTEIVPVPKFYPAEDYHQDYYAKNPNQGYCSFVIRPKLKKLGLE' A
#
# COMPACT_ATOMS: atom_id res chain seq x y z
N VAL A 1 -12.38 -8.49 17.11
CA VAL A 1 -11.57 -8.96 15.95
C VAL A 1 -12.55 -9.36 14.86
N VAL A 2 -12.33 -8.92 13.61
CA VAL A 2 -13.28 -9.07 12.47
C VAL A 2 -12.63 -9.69 11.23
N THR A 3 -11.48 -10.34 11.39
CA THR A 3 -10.71 -10.94 10.28
C THR A 3 -11.35 -12.23 9.81
N GLU A 4 -11.57 -12.37 8.49
CA GLU A 4 -12.07 -13.58 7.85
C GLU A 4 -10.95 -14.61 7.61
N ILE A 5 -11.24 -15.90 7.87
CA ILE A 5 -10.31 -17.02 7.65
C ILE A 5 -10.95 -18.00 6.65
N VAL A 6 -10.45 -18.02 5.42
CA VAL A 6 -10.96 -18.84 4.31
C VAL A 6 -9.82 -19.43 3.47
N PRO A 7 -10.06 -20.51 2.69
CA PRO A 7 -9.10 -20.98 1.69
C PRO A 7 -8.74 -19.91 0.66
N VAL A 8 -7.50 -19.95 0.15
CA VAL A 8 -7.03 -18.98 -0.85
C VAL A 8 -7.84 -19.12 -2.15
N PRO A 9 -8.54 -18.08 -2.61
CA PRO A 9 -9.26 -18.11 -3.88
C PRO A 9 -8.31 -17.88 -5.06
N LYS A 10 -8.85 -17.94 -6.29
CA LYS A 10 -8.12 -17.50 -7.47
C LYS A 10 -7.73 -16.03 -7.34
N PHE A 11 -6.43 -15.74 -7.48
CA PHE A 11 -5.89 -14.38 -7.48
C PHE A 11 -5.93 -13.78 -8.88
N TYR A 12 -6.32 -12.51 -8.98
CA TYR A 12 -6.29 -11.72 -10.20
C TYR A 12 -5.35 -10.53 -9.97
N PRO A 13 -4.23 -10.44 -10.70
CA PRO A 13 -3.30 -9.31 -10.57
C PRO A 13 -4.01 -7.99 -10.90
N ALA A 14 -3.71 -6.95 -10.11
CA ALA A 14 -4.11 -5.59 -10.42
C ALA A 14 -3.28 -5.03 -11.60
N GLU A 15 -3.81 -3.98 -12.23
CA GLU A 15 -3.19 -3.28 -13.35
C GLU A 15 -1.78 -2.76 -13.02
N ASP A 16 -0.92 -2.63 -14.03
CA ASP A 16 0.50 -2.31 -13.86
C ASP A 16 0.78 -0.99 -13.12
N TYR A 17 -0.12 -0.01 -13.24
CA TYR A 17 0.02 1.28 -12.57
C TYR A 17 -0.28 1.20 -11.07
N HIS A 18 -0.96 0.14 -10.61
CA HIS A 18 -1.16 -0.13 -9.18
C HIS A 18 0.07 -0.77 -8.53
N GLN A 19 0.94 -1.42 -9.32
CA GLN A 19 2.15 -2.06 -8.82
C GLN A 19 3.18 -1.02 -8.41
N ASP A 20 3.79 -1.17 -7.23
CA ASP A 20 4.80 -0.25 -6.67
C ASP A 20 4.35 1.21 -6.62
N TYR A 21 3.05 1.45 -6.40
CA TYR A 21 2.44 2.78 -6.54
C TYR A 21 3.18 3.86 -5.75
N TYR A 22 3.53 3.60 -4.49
CA TYR A 22 4.25 4.56 -3.64
C TYR A 22 5.63 4.90 -4.19
N ALA A 23 6.39 3.90 -4.64
CA ALA A 23 7.73 4.09 -5.19
C ALA A 23 7.70 4.87 -6.51
N LYS A 24 6.71 4.60 -7.37
CA LYS A 24 6.52 5.30 -8.65
C LYS A 24 5.92 6.70 -8.49
N ASN A 25 5.16 6.94 -7.41
CA ASN A 25 4.41 8.19 -7.20
C ASN A 25 4.59 8.77 -5.78
N PRO A 26 5.82 9.00 -5.30
CA PRO A 26 6.06 9.35 -3.90
C PRO A 26 5.49 10.72 -3.50
N ASN A 27 5.32 11.63 -4.48
CA ASN A 27 4.83 12.99 -4.27
C ASN A 27 3.31 13.12 -4.44
N GLN A 28 2.58 12.03 -4.73
CA GLN A 28 1.12 12.08 -4.76
C GLN A 28 0.55 12.49 -3.40
N GLY A 29 -0.58 13.20 -3.42
CA GLY A 29 -1.20 13.73 -2.20
C GLY A 29 -1.44 12.63 -1.15
N TYR A 30 -1.98 11.49 -1.57
CA TYR A 30 -2.18 10.33 -0.70
C TYR A 30 -0.87 9.84 -0.05
N CYS A 31 0.18 9.67 -0.86
CA CYS A 31 1.50 9.24 -0.39
C CYS A 31 2.07 10.21 0.65
N SER A 32 1.91 11.51 0.40
CA SER A 32 2.45 12.58 1.26
C SER A 32 1.71 12.70 2.59
N PHE A 33 0.38 12.66 2.58
CA PHE A 33 -0.42 12.90 3.78
C PHE A 33 -0.69 11.63 4.61
N VAL A 34 -0.61 10.44 4.00
CA VAL A 34 -1.01 9.18 4.65
C VAL A 34 0.17 8.24 4.86
N ILE A 35 1.01 8.02 3.84
CA ILE A 35 2.09 7.01 3.90
C ILE A 35 3.33 7.58 4.59
N ARG A 36 3.85 8.73 4.13
CA ARG A 36 5.08 9.34 4.66
C ARG A 36 5.09 9.50 6.19
N PRO A 37 4.03 10.04 6.85
CA PRO A 37 4.03 10.17 8.31
C PRO A 37 4.15 8.83 9.04
N LYS A 38 3.62 7.74 8.45
CA LYS A 38 3.71 6.39 9.02
C LYS A 38 5.14 5.85 8.91
N LEU A 39 5.78 6.03 7.76
CA LEU A 39 7.18 5.61 7.55
C LEU A 39 8.11 6.36 8.51
N LYS A 40 7.95 7.68 8.63
CA LYS A 40 8.69 8.50 9.58
C LYS A 40 8.53 8.01 11.03
N LYS A 41 7.30 7.68 11.43
CA LYS A 41 7.02 7.16 12.79
C LYS A 41 7.73 5.82 13.05
N LEU A 42 7.94 5.02 12.01
CA LEU A 42 8.62 3.73 12.10
C LEU A 42 10.14 3.84 11.88
N GLY A 43 10.68 5.04 11.61
CA GLY A 43 12.10 5.23 11.31
C GLY A 43 12.53 4.64 9.97
N LEU A 44 11.59 4.55 9.01
CA LEU A 44 11.78 3.95 7.69
C LEU A 44 11.77 4.99 6.55
N GLU A 45 11.95 6.27 6.92
CA GLU A 45 12.10 7.37 5.96
C GLU A 45 13.57 7.62 5.64
#